data_AF-A0A2D8XNB7-F1
#
_entry.id   AF-A0A2D8XNB7-F1
#
_cell.length_a   1.000
_cell.length_b   1.000
_cell.length_c   1.000
_cell.angle_alpha   90.00
_cell.angle_beta   90.00
_cell.angle_gamma   90.00
#
_symmetry.space_group_name_H-M   'P 1'
#
loop_
_entity.id
_entity.type
_entity.pdbx_description
1 polymer ?
#
loop_
_entity_poly.entity_id
_entity_poly.type
_entity_poly.pdbx_seq_one_letter_code
_entity_poly.pdbx_strand_id
1 'polypeptide(L)'
;MDIVELIIDENDQTLGIEAVSLVEAPAIEETFVALKNQKIEFAEVDKEKRILLGPALIPNKPIFRKRAGEEEGFYIYFSKSTVRKASELFFQKGNQNNATLEHNVKLKGLTVVESWLTEGENDKSKNYGLDMPDGTWMISMKVEDDKIWNEFIKSKKVLGFSIEGYFLDRLPQDRAVKDDLSELESEFLLEELKEMLSTKVTLDSYNDYPDSAVNNAKKAIELNKSIDNKCMTQVGKIRARQISKKQKLSEQVLVRVRSYLERAEVYYNEKEMKACGTIAYLAWGGLSMKRYVNAKLKTLGYENLEEQTTKVIDENYAIINDRLAYSSLQKAVDVSKDLGCQGFHMHDLDGKTWYMPCEQHSVNMRYKCPKGYKKDYQKHKCVKMAEVGPRGGIKKSPKAPKSGTPNPKPKGEGTAKGDASTTRGAKVSAKDLASLQKKSDEFNERYKDKLGYGATIGQLKAVFQRGLGAFNTSHSPKIKSPTAWAMARVNAYLYIIKNGRPQNAKYTGDFDLLPKKHPKSPK
;
A
#
# COMPACT_ATOMS: atom_id res chain seq x y z
N MET A 1 3.78 1.89 29.64
CA MET A 1 4.68 1.89 28.47
C MET A 1 4.46 0.61 27.71
N ASP A 2 3.83 0.72 26.56
CA ASP A 2 3.47 -0.41 25.73
C ASP A 2 4.65 -0.84 24.86
N ILE A 3 4.82 -2.15 24.68
CA ILE A 3 5.79 -2.73 23.76
C ILE A 3 5.06 -3.60 22.74
N VAL A 4 5.28 -3.34 21.45
CA VAL A 4 4.55 -3.96 20.34
C VAL A 4 5.53 -4.70 19.44
N GLU A 5 5.25 -5.97 19.15
CA GLU A 5 6.03 -6.71 18.15
C GLU A 5 5.51 -6.33 16.76
N LEU A 6 6.44 -5.95 15.87
CA LEU A 6 6.15 -5.85 14.45
C LEU A 6 6.42 -7.19 13.77
N ILE A 7 5.46 -7.67 12.95
CA ILE A 7 5.53 -8.96 12.25
C ILE A 7 5.39 -8.79 10.74
N ILE A 8 5.87 -9.80 10.00
CA ILE A 8 5.76 -9.89 8.54
C ILE A 8 5.05 -11.20 8.18
N ASP A 9 3.99 -11.11 7.37
CA ASP A 9 3.33 -12.28 6.78
C ASP A 9 3.90 -12.56 5.39
N GLU A 10 4.45 -13.76 5.21
CA GLU A 10 5.02 -14.25 3.94
C GLU A 10 3.97 -14.39 2.82
N ASN A 11 2.69 -14.51 3.19
CA ASN A 11 1.58 -14.62 2.23
C ASN A 11 1.09 -13.26 1.71
N ASP A 12 1.48 -12.16 2.37
CA ASP A 12 1.15 -10.81 1.96
C ASP A 12 2.31 -10.21 1.15
N GLN A 13 2.09 -10.08 -0.16
CA GLN A 13 3.09 -9.52 -1.07
C GLN A 13 3.44 -8.05 -0.77
N THR A 14 2.60 -7.35 0.01
CA THR A 14 2.80 -5.94 0.39
C THR A 14 3.64 -5.74 1.64
N LEU A 15 3.84 -6.78 2.47
CA LEU A 15 4.60 -6.68 3.72
C LEU A 15 6.07 -7.07 3.53
N GLY A 16 6.96 -6.41 4.24
CA GLY A 16 8.40 -6.67 4.22
C GLY A 16 9.24 -5.46 3.82
N ILE A 17 10.55 -5.66 3.77
CA ILE A 17 11.53 -4.60 3.55
C ILE A 17 11.67 -4.32 2.05
N GLU A 18 11.47 -3.07 1.65
CA GLU A 18 11.55 -2.59 0.27
C GLU A 18 12.91 -1.99 -0.07
N ALA A 19 13.60 -1.37 0.88
CA ALA A 19 14.90 -0.73 0.68
C ALA A 19 15.73 -0.69 1.96
N VAL A 20 17.05 -0.51 1.78
CA VAL A 20 18.00 -0.22 2.86
C VAL A 20 18.54 1.20 2.67
N SER A 21 18.29 2.08 3.64
CA SER A 21 18.78 3.46 3.62
C SER A 21 20.17 3.58 4.26
N LEU A 22 21.04 4.40 3.65
CA LEU A 22 22.19 4.98 4.32
C LEU A 22 21.72 6.17 5.15
N VAL A 23 22.17 6.26 6.41
CA VAL A 23 21.74 7.30 7.35
C VAL A 23 22.87 7.75 8.27
N GLU A 24 22.86 9.02 8.66
CA GLU A 24 23.75 9.60 9.69
C GLU A 24 23.47 8.97 11.06
N ALA A 25 22.20 8.87 11.43
CA ALA A 25 21.76 8.31 12.70
C ALA A 25 20.83 7.11 12.45
N PRO A 26 21.33 5.86 12.51
CA PRO A 26 20.49 4.68 12.31
C PRO A 26 19.33 4.62 13.32
N ALA A 27 18.12 4.82 12.81
CA ALA A 27 16.89 4.91 13.57
C ALA A 27 16.47 3.56 14.16
N ILE A 28 16.84 3.30 15.42
CA ILE A 28 16.18 2.32 16.29
C ILE A 28 15.30 3.03 17.36
N GLU A 29 14.70 4.17 16.98
CA GLU A 29 13.65 5.01 17.61
C GLU A 29 13.12 5.90 16.44
N GLU A 30 11.81 6.04 16.18
CA GLU A 30 11.24 6.17 14.79
C GLU A 30 11.82 7.26 13.89
N THR A 31 12.39 6.83 12.75
CA THR A 31 13.19 7.59 11.74
C THR A 31 14.33 8.47 12.29
N PHE A 32 14.48 8.61 13.61
CA PHE A 32 15.57 9.35 14.24
C PHE A 32 15.77 8.90 15.69
N VAL A 33 16.95 8.33 16.01
CA VAL A 33 17.48 8.28 17.39
C VAL A 33 18.81 8.97 17.41
N ALA A 34 18.92 9.90 18.34
CA ALA A 34 20.19 10.22 18.93
C ALA A 34 20.55 9.15 19.96
N LEU A 35 21.61 8.37 19.74
CA LEU A 35 22.31 7.70 20.84
C LEU A 35 23.59 8.44 21.16
N LYS A 36 23.69 8.91 22.39
CA LYS A 36 24.93 9.39 22.97
C LYS A 36 25.73 8.19 23.48
N ASN A 37 26.98 8.12 23.03
CA ASN A 37 28.10 7.32 23.53
C ASN A 37 28.07 5.79 23.35
N GLN A 38 28.17 5.34 22.09
CA GLN A 38 29.21 4.37 21.70
C GLN A 38 29.44 4.50 20.18
N LYS A 39 30.63 4.98 19.78
CA LYS A 39 31.04 5.04 18.38
C LYS A 39 31.12 3.62 17.83
N ILE A 40 30.18 3.23 16.97
CA ILE A 40 30.40 2.12 16.05
C ILE A 40 30.59 2.78 14.68
N GLU A 41 31.86 2.99 14.33
CA GLU A 41 32.22 3.36 12.96
C GLU A 41 31.95 2.16 12.06
N PHE A 42 31.59 2.38 10.79
CA PHE A 42 31.60 1.30 9.81
C PHE A 42 32.92 0.55 9.91
N ALA A 43 32.87 -0.78 9.99
CA ALA A 43 34.06 -1.55 9.73
C ALA A 43 34.33 -1.48 8.23
N GLU A 44 35.30 -0.64 7.85
CA GLU A 44 35.76 -0.52 6.49
C GLU A 44 36.47 -1.84 6.11
N VAL A 45 35.70 -2.80 5.61
CA VAL A 45 36.17 -4.16 5.32
C VAL A 45 37.31 -4.13 4.31
N ASP A 46 37.25 -3.20 3.34
CA ASP A 46 38.24 -3.02 2.30
C ASP A 46 38.08 -1.65 1.60
N LYS A 47 39.05 -0.75 1.81
CA LYS A 47 39.10 0.61 1.23
C LYS A 47 39.12 0.63 -0.29
N GLU A 48 39.65 -0.42 -0.93
CA GLU A 48 39.72 -0.52 -2.39
C GLU A 48 38.42 -1.09 -2.95
N LYS A 49 37.76 -1.99 -2.21
CA LYS A 49 36.54 -2.66 -2.69
C LYS A 49 35.25 -1.88 -2.44
N ARG A 50 35.25 -0.75 -1.74
CA ARG A 50 34.04 0.08 -1.51
C ARG A 50 32.85 -0.69 -0.93
N ILE A 51 33.12 -1.48 0.11
CA ILE A 51 32.12 -2.31 0.79
C ILE A 51 31.89 -1.77 2.19
N LEU A 52 30.62 -1.49 2.51
CA LEU A 52 30.15 -1.14 3.85
C LEU A 52 29.62 -2.39 4.55
N LEU A 53 30.01 -2.61 5.80
CA LEU A 53 29.50 -3.69 6.63
C LEU A 53 28.80 -3.13 7.87
N GLY A 54 27.63 -3.69 8.20
CA GLY A 54 26.92 -3.32 9.41
C GLY A 54 25.63 -4.10 9.64
N PRO A 55 25.03 -3.96 10.84
CA PRO A 55 23.73 -4.53 11.14
C PRO A 55 22.62 -3.75 10.43
N ALA A 56 21.71 -4.48 9.77
CA ALA A 56 20.48 -3.94 9.20
C ALA A 56 19.30 -4.03 10.19
N LEU A 57 19.23 -5.10 11.00
CA LEU A 57 18.18 -5.29 12.00
C LEU A 57 18.65 -6.15 13.17
N ILE A 58 18.39 -5.72 14.41
CA ILE A 58 18.84 -6.40 15.64
C ILE A 58 17.61 -6.98 16.38
N PRO A 59 17.55 -8.30 16.64
CA PRO A 59 16.45 -8.93 17.35
C PRO A 59 16.23 -8.38 18.74
N ASN A 60 14.96 -8.32 19.15
CA ASN A 60 14.49 -7.95 20.49
C ASN A 60 14.99 -6.60 21.00
N LYS A 61 15.67 -5.81 20.17
CA LYS A 61 16.09 -4.45 20.51
C LYS A 61 14.82 -3.60 20.58
N PRO A 62 14.46 -3.07 21.76
CA PRO A 62 13.33 -2.17 21.87
C PRO A 62 13.64 -0.89 21.12
N ILE A 63 12.62 -0.39 20.44
CA ILE A 63 12.75 0.69 19.50
C ILE A 63 11.68 1.74 19.84
N PHE A 64 12.05 2.84 20.49
CA PHE A 64 11.08 3.83 20.93
C PHE A 64 10.42 4.54 19.74
N ARG A 65 9.10 4.45 19.64
CA ARG A 65 8.32 5.16 18.65
C ARG A 65 7.43 6.14 19.38
N LYS A 66 7.46 7.37 18.89
CA LYS A 66 6.57 8.41 19.35
C LYS A 66 5.65 8.71 18.18
N ARG A 67 4.38 8.34 18.32
CA ARG A 67 3.39 8.81 17.35
C ARG A 67 3.39 10.33 17.40
N ALA A 68 3.37 10.95 16.23
CA ALA A 68 3.35 12.40 16.12
C ALA A 68 2.15 12.95 16.92
N GLY A 69 2.43 13.55 18.09
CA GLY A 69 1.42 14.11 19.00
C GLY A 69 1.16 13.35 20.30
N GLU A 70 1.82 12.24 20.60
CA GLU A 70 1.77 11.57 21.93
C GLU A 70 2.94 12.05 22.82
N GLU A 71 2.76 12.26 24.14
CA GLU A 71 3.88 12.61 25.05
C GLU A 71 4.69 11.38 25.48
N GLU A 72 4.01 10.27 25.74
CA GLU A 72 4.62 8.97 26.01
C GLU A 72 4.77 8.20 24.71
N GLY A 73 6.00 7.80 24.38
CA GLY A 73 6.20 6.86 23.29
C GLY A 73 6.07 5.41 23.76
N PHE A 74 5.91 4.53 22.79
CA PHE A 74 5.83 3.08 22.97
C PHE A 74 7.08 2.46 22.34
N TYR A 75 7.43 1.24 22.73
CA TYR A 75 8.52 0.53 22.09
C TYR A 75 7.95 -0.41 21.04
N ILE A 76 8.58 -0.48 19.86
CA ILE A 76 8.41 -1.61 18.98
C ILE A 76 9.62 -2.54 19.10
N TYR A 77 9.51 -3.78 18.66
CA TYR A 77 10.66 -4.66 18.47
C TYR A 77 10.38 -5.70 17.39
N PHE A 78 11.44 -6.37 16.95
CA PHE A 78 11.37 -7.50 16.02
C PHE A 78 11.93 -8.74 16.70
N SER A 79 11.16 -9.83 16.79
CA SER A 79 11.71 -11.08 17.31
C SER A 79 12.77 -11.67 16.37
N LYS A 80 13.63 -12.56 16.87
CA LYS A 80 14.62 -13.31 16.06
C LYS A 80 13.98 -14.00 14.85
N SER A 81 12.75 -14.48 15.02
CA SER A 81 11.98 -15.11 13.93
C SER A 81 11.54 -14.09 12.87
N THR A 82 11.11 -12.89 13.29
CA THR A 82 10.74 -11.82 12.36
C THR A 82 11.96 -11.29 11.63
N VAL A 83 13.10 -11.10 12.30
CA VAL A 83 14.34 -10.66 11.67
C VAL A 83 14.79 -11.64 10.57
N ARG A 84 14.75 -12.95 10.86
CA ARG A 84 15.03 -13.99 9.85
C ARG A 84 14.10 -13.92 8.65
N LYS A 85 12.80 -13.77 8.88
CA LYS A 85 11.82 -13.66 7.78
C LYS A 85 12.02 -12.39 6.96
N ALA A 86 12.31 -11.27 7.62
CA ALA A 86 12.54 -9.99 6.98
C ALA A 86 13.74 -10.06 6.02
N SER A 87 14.85 -10.68 6.46
CA SER A 87 16.04 -10.84 5.63
C SER A 87 15.78 -11.75 4.43
N GLU A 88 15.14 -12.90 4.63
CA GLU A 88 14.81 -13.83 3.55
C GLU A 88 13.88 -13.19 2.51
N LEU A 89 12.81 -12.51 2.95
CA LEU A 89 11.86 -11.85 2.05
C LEU A 89 12.50 -10.69 1.27
N PHE A 90 13.43 -9.94 1.86
CA PHE A 90 14.15 -8.87 1.17
C PHE A 90 14.86 -9.38 -0.09
N PHE A 91 15.57 -10.51 0.01
CA PHE A 91 16.24 -11.12 -1.14
C PHE A 91 15.29 -11.85 -2.07
N GLN A 92 14.29 -12.56 -1.55
CA GLN A 92 13.28 -13.23 -2.39
C GLN A 92 12.51 -12.24 -3.27
N LYS A 93 12.30 -11.00 -2.81
CA LYS A 93 11.66 -9.92 -3.57
C LYS A 93 12.61 -9.18 -4.51
N GLY A 94 13.91 -9.48 -4.50
CA GLY A 94 14.88 -8.82 -5.36
C GLY A 94 15.25 -7.41 -4.91
N ASN A 95 15.05 -7.08 -3.63
CA ASN A 95 15.22 -5.72 -3.10
C ASN A 95 16.68 -5.37 -2.76
N GLN A 96 17.64 -6.28 -2.98
CA GLN A 96 19.06 -6.05 -2.69
C GLN A 96 19.70 -4.86 -3.42
N ASN A 97 19.09 -4.34 -4.49
CA ASN A 97 19.55 -3.15 -5.21
C ASN A 97 18.79 -1.87 -4.82
N ASN A 98 17.83 -1.95 -3.89
CA ASN A 98 17.05 -0.81 -3.46
C ASN A 98 17.73 -0.17 -2.27
N ALA A 99 18.34 0.99 -2.51
CA ALA A 99 18.92 1.80 -1.47
C ALA A 99 18.41 3.23 -1.52
N THR A 100 18.44 3.89 -0.38
CA THR A 100 18.01 5.26 -0.17
C THR A 100 19.04 6.01 0.68
N LEU A 101 18.95 7.33 0.71
CA LEU A 101 19.65 8.20 1.62
C LEU A 101 18.62 8.91 2.47
N GLU A 102 18.76 8.81 3.80
CA GLU A 102 17.85 9.44 4.77
C GLU A 102 16.36 9.18 4.49
N HIS A 103 16.02 7.98 3.99
CA HIS A 103 14.65 7.60 3.63
C HIS A 103 13.94 8.46 2.56
N ASN A 104 14.66 9.41 1.96
CA ASN A 104 14.07 10.44 1.12
C ASN A 104 14.51 10.31 -0.33
N VAL A 105 15.79 10.00 -0.56
CA VAL A 105 16.40 10.03 -1.88
C VAL A 105 16.78 8.62 -2.29
N LYS A 106 16.20 8.11 -3.37
CA LYS A 106 16.62 6.82 -3.93
C LYS A 106 18.03 6.92 -4.50
N LEU A 107 18.87 5.98 -4.10
CA LEU A 107 20.25 5.85 -4.55
C LEU A 107 20.34 4.82 -5.69
N LYS A 108 21.34 4.99 -6.56
CA LYS A 108 21.70 4.03 -7.63
C LYS A 108 23.14 3.59 -7.41
N GLY A 109 23.48 2.39 -7.90
CA GLY A 109 24.83 1.85 -7.77
C GLY A 109 25.16 1.37 -6.35
N LEU A 110 24.15 1.05 -5.55
CA LEU A 110 24.32 0.41 -4.24
C LEU A 110 23.63 -0.95 -4.27
N THR A 111 24.35 -1.97 -3.83
CA THR A 111 23.86 -3.35 -3.85
C THR A 111 24.29 -4.07 -2.59
N VAL A 112 23.35 -4.72 -1.91
CA VAL A 112 23.67 -5.69 -0.87
C VAL A 112 24.27 -6.93 -1.52
N VAL A 113 25.56 -7.18 -1.25
CA VAL A 113 26.36 -8.27 -1.85
C VAL A 113 26.56 -9.44 -0.89
N GLU A 114 26.40 -9.21 0.42
CA GLU A 114 26.45 -10.26 1.43
C GLU A 114 25.37 -10.03 2.48
N SER A 115 24.79 -11.10 3.00
CA SER A 115 23.81 -11.07 4.07
C SER A 115 23.89 -12.35 4.90
N TRP A 116 23.89 -12.22 6.22
CA TRP A 116 23.80 -13.35 7.14
C TRP A 116 23.07 -12.97 8.43
N LEU A 117 22.67 -13.98 9.21
CA LEU A 117 22.19 -13.81 10.57
C LEU A 117 23.32 -14.23 11.51
N THR A 118 23.61 -13.42 12.53
CA THR A 118 24.68 -13.74 13.47
C THR A 118 24.34 -14.99 14.28
N GLU A 119 25.30 -15.89 14.45
CA GLU A 119 25.08 -17.14 15.19
C GLU A 119 26.33 -17.54 16.00
N GLY A 120 26.16 -17.61 17.33
CA GLY A 120 27.15 -18.16 18.24
C GLY A 120 28.36 -17.24 18.50
N GLU A 121 29.32 -17.76 19.26
CA GLU A 121 30.45 -16.97 19.73
C GLU A 121 31.48 -16.62 18.65
N ASN A 122 31.52 -17.37 17.55
CA ASN A 122 32.52 -17.24 16.48
C ASN A 122 31.97 -16.54 15.22
N ASP A 123 30.97 -15.66 15.37
CA ASP A 123 30.38 -14.97 14.22
C ASP A 123 31.40 -14.09 13.47
N LYS A 124 31.27 -14.07 12.14
CA LYS A 124 32.11 -13.27 11.23
C LYS A 124 32.12 -11.78 11.59
N SER A 125 31.02 -11.23 12.13
CA SER A 125 30.92 -9.81 12.49
C SER A 125 31.98 -9.38 13.52
N LYS A 126 32.40 -10.30 14.39
CA LYS A 126 33.41 -10.03 15.43
C LYS A 126 34.79 -9.74 14.88
N ASN A 127 35.14 -10.33 13.73
CA ASN A 127 36.39 -10.03 13.02
C ASN A 127 36.49 -8.55 12.61
N TYR A 128 35.35 -7.87 12.57
CA TYR A 128 35.20 -6.47 12.21
C TYR A 128 34.92 -5.58 13.43
N GLY A 129 35.08 -6.10 14.65
CA GLY A 129 34.80 -5.38 15.89
C GLY A 129 33.30 -5.20 16.17
N LEU A 130 32.42 -5.91 15.45
CA LEU A 130 30.97 -5.83 15.60
C LEU A 130 30.49 -7.04 16.41
N ASP A 131 30.43 -6.90 17.73
CA ASP A 131 29.84 -7.91 18.61
C ASP A 131 28.32 -7.69 18.69
N MET A 132 27.56 -8.57 18.04
CA MET A 132 26.12 -8.40 17.83
C MET A 132 25.34 -9.58 18.41
N PRO A 133 24.15 -9.36 18.99
CA PRO A 133 23.32 -10.43 19.52
C PRO A 133 22.95 -11.46 18.46
N ASP A 134 22.82 -12.71 18.86
CA ASP A 134 22.38 -13.84 18.03
C ASP A 134 21.09 -13.56 17.24
N GLY A 135 21.15 -13.76 15.93
CA GLY A 135 20.07 -13.50 14.99
C GLY A 135 20.03 -12.08 14.43
N THR A 136 21.04 -11.25 14.71
CA THR A 136 21.19 -9.95 14.07
C THR A 136 21.37 -10.13 12.58
N TRP A 137 20.57 -9.41 11.78
CA TRP A 137 20.72 -9.40 10.34
C TRP A 137 21.85 -8.45 9.95
N MET A 138 22.96 -9.03 9.51
CA MET A 138 24.14 -8.35 9.02
C MET A 138 24.10 -8.29 7.50
N ILE A 139 24.50 -7.14 6.94
CA ILE A 139 24.63 -6.97 5.50
C ILE A 139 25.97 -6.34 5.15
N SER A 140 26.49 -6.72 3.98
CA SER A 140 27.55 -5.96 3.30
C SER A 140 27.00 -5.33 2.03
N MET A 141 27.18 -4.03 1.89
CA MET A 141 26.70 -3.25 0.77
C MET A 141 27.88 -2.73 -0.06
N LYS A 142 27.90 -3.07 -1.34
CA LYS A 142 28.81 -2.52 -2.34
C LYS A 142 28.30 -1.17 -2.79
N VAL A 143 29.19 -0.18 -2.83
CA VAL A 143 28.89 1.18 -3.29
C VAL A 143 29.73 1.48 -4.53
N GLU A 144 29.07 1.58 -5.68
CA GLU A 144 29.68 1.89 -6.96
C GLU A 144 29.65 3.39 -7.27
N ASP A 145 28.70 4.14 -6.68
CA ASP A 145 28.57 5.58 -6.89
C ASP A 145 29.71 6.36 -6.21
N ASP A 146 30.53 7.04 -7.03
CA ASP A 146 31.68 7.82 -6.58
C ASP A 146 31.31 8.98 -5.66
N LYS A 147 30.15 9.61 -5.87
CA LYS A 147 29.71 10.76 -5.08
C LYS A 147 29.26 10.30 -3.71
N ILE A 148 28.44 9.24 -3.65
CA ILE A 148 28.03 8.65 -2.37
C ILE A 148 29.26 8.18 -1.57
N TRP A 149 30.21 7.52 -2.26
CA TRP A 149 31.44 7.07 -1.62
C TRP A 149 32.29 8.20 -1.05
N ASN A 150 32.57 9.25 -1.83
CA ASN A 150 33.47 10.31 -1.40
C ASN A 150 32.79 11.35 -0.49
N GLU A 151 31.54 11.73 -0.79
CA GLU A 151 30.87 12.85 -0.12
C GLU A 151 30.07 12.46 1.11
N PHE A 152 29.65 11.20 1.25
CA PHE A 152 28.83 10.73 2.37
C PHE A 152 29.53 9.68 3.23
N ILE A 153 30.23 8.73 2.60
CA ILE A 153 30.88 7.62 3.33
C ILE A 153 32.24 8.05 3.87
N LYS A 154 33.17 8.48 3.01
CA LYS A 154 34.51 8.93 3.46
C LYS A 154 34.47 10.14 4.38
N SER A 155 33.49 11.02 4.15
CA SER A 155 33.23 12.19 4.98
C SER A 155 32.54 11.85 6.31
N LYS A 156 32.15 10.59 6.52
CA LYS A 156 31.42 10.10 7.70
C LYS A 156 30.08 10.82 7.96
N LYS A 157 29.40 11.29 6.90
CA LYS A 157 28.04 11.88 7.00
C LYS A 157 26.96 10.82 7.13
N VAL A 158 27.21 9.60 6.68
CA VAL A 158 26.37 8.44 6.99
C VAL A 158 27.18 7.51 7.90
N LEU A 159 26.53 6.89 8.87
CA LEU A 159 27.19 6.05 9.90
C LEU A 159 26.54 4.66 10.02
N GLY A 160 25.39 4.41 9.40
CA GLY A 160 24.75 3.10 9.48
C GLY A 160 23.68 2.83 8.42
N PHE A 161 23.04 1.68 8.57
CA PHE A 161 21.91 1.25 7.76
C PHE A 161 20.59 1.46 8.51
N SER A 162 19.53 1.73 7.76
CA SER A 162 18.15 1.74 8.24
C SER A 162 17.25 1.01 7.25
N ILE A 163 16.17 0.39 7.72
CA ILE A 163 15.28 -0.42 6.89
C ILE A 163 13.99 0.34 6.56
N GLU A 164 13.53 0.22 5.32
CA GLU A 164 12.23 0.75 4.87
C GLU A 164 11.31 -0.40 4.49
N GLY A 165 10.08 -0.42 5.01
CA GLY A 165 9.13 -1.47 4.71
C GLY A 165 7.82 -1.34 5.47
N TYR A 166 6.86 -2.20 5.12
CA TYR A 166 5.55 -2.30 5.78
C TYR A 166 5.50 -3.52 6.70
N PHE A 167 5.00 -3.33 7.93
CA PHE A 167 4.90 -4.35 8.98
C PHE A 167 3.51 -4.31 9.66
N LEU A 168 3.10 -5.41 10.29
CA LEU A 168 1.84 -5.52 11.05
C LEU A 168 2.09 -5.45 12.56
N ASP A 169 1.19 -4.82 13.31
CA ASP A 169 1.20 -4.77 14.78
C ASP A 169 0.51 -6.01 15.38
N ARG A 170 1.15 -6.67 16.36
CA ARG A 170 0.50 -7.70 17.19
C ARG A 170 0.25 -7.15 18.60
N LEU A 171 -1.00 -6.86 18.95
CA LEU A 171 -1.38 -6.49 20.32
C LEU A 171 -1.60 -7.74 21.20
N PRO A 172 -1.29 -7.68 22.52
CA PRO A 172 -1.57 -8.77 23.45
C PRO A 172 -3.09 -9.00 23.58
N GLN A 173 -3.51 -10.24 23.40
CA GLN A 173 -4.90 -10.68 23.56
C GLN A 173 -5.21 -10.79 25.06
N ASP A 174 -6.14 -9.96 25.57
CA ASP A 174 -7.07 -10.33 26.65
C ASP A 174 -8.07 -9.20 26.93
N ARG A 175 -9.33 -9.41 26.51
CA ARG A 175 -10.58 -9.19 27.29
C ARG A 175 -11.80 -9.38 26.39
N ALA A 176 -12.53 -10.45 26.67
CA ALA A 176 -13.83 -10.75 26.09
C ALA A 176 -14.92 -9.88 26.71
N VAL A 177 -15.83 -9.33 25.89
CA VAL A 177 -17.22 -9.03 26.27
C VAL A 177 -18.12 -9.40 25.08
N LYS A 178 -19.16 -10.18 25.38
CA LYS A 178 -20.19 -10.70 24.46
C LYS A 178 -21.36 -9.73 24.30
N ASP A 179 -21.93 -9.84 23.11
CA ASP A 179 -23.32 -9.64 22.66
C ASP A 179 -23.93 -8.23 22.53
N ASP A 180 -24.11 -7.92 21.24
CA ASP A 180 -25.26 -7.36 20.53
C ASP A 180 -25.51 -5.84 20.51
N LEU A 181 -25.57 -5.32 19.26
CA LEU A 181 -25.96 -3.97 18.77
C LEU A 181 -24.90 -2.91 18.40
N SER A 182 -23.58 -3.16 18.36
CA SER A 182 -22.64 -2.02 18.41
C SER A 182 -21.58 -1.82 17.30
N GLU A 183 -21.43 -2.60 16.23
CA GLU A 183 -20.23 -2.47 15.34
C GLU A 183 -19.97 -1.07 14.75
N LEU A 184 -21.00 -0.33 14.32
CA LEU A 184 -20.85 1.03 13.78
C LEU A 184 -20.70 2.11 14.86
N GLU A 185 -21.19 1.84 16.07
CA GLU A 185 -21.06 2.75 17.22
C GLU A 185 -19.80 2.44 18.03
N SER A 186 -19.25 1.23 17.98
CA SER A 186 -18.05 0.80 18.70
C SER A 186 -16.77 1.29 18.04
N GLU A 187 -16.65 1.25 16.71
CA GLU A 187 -15.57 1.97 16.01
C GLU A 187 -15.67 3.47 16.25
N PHE A 188 -16.90 4.00 16.37
CA PHE A 188 -17.16 5.43 16.57
C PHE A 188 -16.84 5.88 18.01
N LEU A 189 -17.25 5.11 19.03
CA LEU A 189 -16.94 5.35 20.44
C LEU A 189 -15.47 5.10 20.76
N LEU A 190 -14.80 4.13 20.12
CA LEU A 190 -13.37 3.90 20.30
C LEU A 190 -12.53 5.03 19.71
N GLU A 191 -12.94 5.60 18.58
CA GLU A 191 -12.29 6.79 18.00
C GLU A 191 -12.57 8.06 18.83
N GLU A 192 -13.79 8.21 19.36
CA GLU A 192 -14.20 9.32 20.24
C GLU A 192 -13.55 9.23 21.64
N LEU A 193 -13.33 8.01 22.17
CA LEU A 193 -12.58 7.76 23.41
C LEU A 193 -11.06 7.98 23.25
N LYS A 194 -10.49 7.66 22.08
CA LYS A 194 -9.10 8.03 21.74
C LYS A 194 -8.90 9.56 21.68
N GLU A 195 -9.91 10.31 21.20
CA GLU A 195 -9.91 11.79 21.20
C GLU A 195 -10.12 12.39 22.60
N MET A 196 -10.86 11.74 23.51
CA MET A 196 -11.08 12.23 24.88
C MET A 196 -9.96 11.89 25.88
N LEU A 197 -9.21 10.81 25.65
CA LEU A 197 -8.13 10.37 26.54
C LEU A 197 -6.76 11.04 26.24
N SER A 198 -6.67 11.85 25.19
CA SER A 198 -5.43 12.51 24.72
C SER A 198 -5.12 13.87 25.38
N THR A 199 -5.73 14.22 26.52
CA THR A 199 -5.57 15.57 27.10
C THR A 199 -5.14 15.57 28.56
N LYS A 200 -3.85 15.88 28.76
CA LYS A 200 -3.40 16.79 29.84
C LYS A 200 -2.40 17.84 29.32
N VAL A 201 -2.70 18.39 28.15
CA VAL A 201 -2.34 19.77 27.79
C VAL A 201 -3.57 20.34 27.09
N THR A 202 -3.98 21.56 27.44
CA THR A 202 -5.13 22.23 26.84
C THR A 202 -4.91 22.39 25.35
N LEU A 203 -5.50 21.50 24.55
CA LEU A 203 -5.51 21.58 23.09
C LEU A 203 -6.80 22.29 22.68
N ASP A 204 -6.64 23.47 22.08
CA ASP A 204 -7.77 24.18 21.51
C ASP A 204 -8.34 23.37 20.34
N SER A 205 -9.65 23.13 20.41
CA SER A 205 -10.38 22.36 19.41
C SER A 205 -11.66 23.11 19.04
N TYR A 206 -11.95 23.14 17.74
CA TYR A 206 -12.86 24.13 17.16
C TYR A 206 -14.02 23.46 16.43
N ASN A 207 -15.24 23.91 16.73
CA ASN A 207 -16.47 23.51 16.04
C ASN A 207 -17.27 24.72 15.52
N ASP A 208 -16.69 25.92 15.54
CA ASP A 208 -17.27 27.18 15.07
C ASP A 208 -17.17 27.36 13.54
N TYR A 209 -16.85 26.29 12.80
CA TYR A 209 -16.91 26.31 11.35
C TYR A 209 -18.35 26.48 10.84
N PRO A 210 -18.53 27.14 9.68
CA PRO A 210 -19.84 27.57 9.21
C PRO A 210 -20.75 26.41 8.84
N ASP A 211 -22.07 26.60 8.98
CA ASP A 211 -23.07 25.57 8.62
C ASP A 211 -23.03 25.19 7.14
N SER A 212 -22.54 26.09 6.27
CA SER A 212 -22.30 25.76 4.86
C SER A 212 -21.25 24.66 4.68
N ALA A 213 -20.21 24.61 5.52
CA ALA A 213 -19.24 23.50 5.52
C ALA A 213 -19.87 22.19 6.00
N VAL A 214 -20.72 22.26 7.03
CA VAL A 214 -21.50 21.13 7.54
C VAL A 214 -22.42 20.57 6.46
N ASN A 215 -23.15 21.43 5.77
CA ASN A 215 -24.07 21.07 4.69
C ASN A 215 -23.34 20.48 3.49
N ASN A 216 -22.15 21.00 3.15
CA ASN A 216 -21.29 20.41 2.12
C ASN A 216 -20.89 18.97 2.46
N ALA A 217 -20.46 18.72 3.70
CA ALA A 217 -20.06 17.38 4.14
C ALA A 217 -21.25 16.40 4.14
N LYS A 218 -22.43 16.83 4.62
CA LYS A 218 -23.68 16.04 4.53
C LYS A 218 -24.00 15.67 3.08
N LYS A 219 -24.00 16.65 2.18
CA LYS A 219 -24.24 16.46 0.75
C LYS A 219 -23.24 15.49 0.12
N ALA A 220 -21.96 15.59 0.48
CA ALA A 220 -20.94 14.68 -0.03
C ALA A 220 -21.14 13.22 0.43
N ILE A 221 -21.58 13.00 1.67
CA ILE A 221 -21.90 11.67 2.19
C ILE A 221 -23.06 11.06 1.39
N GLU A 222 -24.12 11.82 1.14
CA GLU A 222 -25.27 11.39 0.34
C GLU A 222 -24.87 11.08 -1.10
N LEU A 223 -24.13 11.98 -1.74
CA LEU A 223 -23.65 11.80 -3.11
C LEU A 223 -22.76 10.56 -3.22
N ASN A 224 -21.83 10.35 -2.30
CA ASN A 224 -20.96 9.17 -2.31
C ASN A 224 -21.75 7.87 -2.10
N LYS A 225 -22.77 7.86 -1.24
CA LYS A 225 -23.69 6.71 -1.11
C LYS A 225 -24.43 6.42 -2.42
N SER A 226 -24.90 7.46 -3.11
CA SER A 226 -25.65 7.31 -4.37
C SER A 226 -24.82 6.69 -5.53
N ILE A 227 -23.50 6.63 -5.38
CA ILE A 227 -22.57 6.04 -6.36
C ILE A 227 -21.82 4.83 -5.80
N ASP A 228 -22.40 4.13 -4.82
CA ASP A 228 -21.84 2.90 -4.25
C ASP A 228 -20.46 3.12 -3.58
N ASN A 229 -20.30 4.28 -2.94
CA ASN A 229 -19.14 4.68 -2.13
C ASN A 229 -17.77 4.71 -2.84
N LYS A 230 -17.76 4.88 -4.17
CA LYS A 230 -16.55 4.74 -5.00
C LYS A 230 -15.56 5.91 -4.93
N CYS A 231 -15.97 7.09 -4.47
CA CYS A 231 -15.17 8.31 -4.66
C CYS A 231 -14.43 8.80 -3.41
N MET A 232 -14.73 8.27 -2.21
CA MET A 232 -14.07 8.70 -0.96
C MET A 232 -13.16 7.60 -0.38
N THR A 233 -11.94 8.00 -0.01
CA THR A 233 -11.04 7.20 0.85
C THR A 233 -11.61 7.07 2.26
N GLN A 234 -11.10 6.15 3.08
CA GLN A 234 -11.55 6.01 4.47
C GLN A 234 -11.34 7.29 5.28
N VAL A 235 -10.18 7.94 5.13
CA VAL A 235 -9.90 9.24 5.76
C VAL A 235 -10.90 10.32 5.33
N GLY A 236 -11.26 10.37 4.05
CA GLY A 236 -12.27 11.31 3.55
C GLY A 236 -13.67 11.04 4.12
N LYS A 237 -14.05 9.77 4.30
CA LYS A 237 -15.33 9.39 4.93
C LYS A 237 -15.39 9.79 6.40
N ILE A 238 -14.29 9.61 7.14
CA ILE A 238 -14.18 10.01 8.54
C ILE A 238 -14.34 11.53 8.66
N ARG A 239 -13.54 12.29 7.90
CA ARG A 239 -13.58 13.75 7.94
C ARG A 239 -14.96 14.31 7.59
N ALA A 240 -15.62 13.75 6.58
CA ALA A 240 -16.98 14.14 6.21
C ALA A 240 -17.98 13.93 7.36
N ARG A 241 -17.88 12.82 8.09
CA ARG A 241 -18.75 12.55 9.24
C ARG A 241 -18.49 13.56 10.36
N GLN A 242 -17.22 13.81 10.71
CA GLN A 242 -16.86 14.77 11.76
C GLN A 242 -17.41 16.17 11.46
N ILE A 243 -17.20 16.66 10.24
CA ILE A 243 -17.70 17.97 9.80
C ILE A 243 -19.24 17.97 9.74
N SER A 244 -19.87 16.91 9.24
CA SER A 244 -21.33 16.83 9.13
C SER A 244 -22.06 16.84 10.48
N LYS A 245 -21.38 16.38 11.54
CA LYS A 245 -21.87 16.35 12.92
C LYS A 245 -21.44 17.57 13.74
N LYS A 246 -20.73 18.52 13.12
CA LYS A 246 -20.17 19.71 13.78
C LYS A 246 -19.28 19.35 14.99
N GLN A 247 -18.54 18.25 14.89
CA GLN A 247 -17.58 17.81 15.92
C GLN A 247 -16.38 18.76 16.01
N LYS A 248 -15.76 18.85 17.20
CA LYS A 248 -14.58 19.69 17.39
C LYS A 248 -13.38 19.15 16.60
N LEU A 249 -12.65 20.04 15.94
CA LEU A 249 -11.45 19.72 15.19
C LEU A 249 -10.24 20.36 15.86
N SER A 250 -9.19 19.59 16.14
CA SER A 250 -7.93 20.14 16.68
C SER A 250 -7.22 21.03 15.68
N GLU A 251 -6.33 21.90 16.17
CA GLU A 251 -5.48 22.78 15.36
C GLU A 251 -4.72 22.04 14.24
N GLN A 252 -4.06 20.91 14.56
CA GLN A 252 -3.36 20.07 13.58
C GLN A 252 -4.30 19.50 12.51
N VAL A 253 -5.53 19.17 12.90
CA VAL A 253 -6.56 18.73 11.97
C VAL A 253 -6.95 19.88 11.04
N LEU A 254 -7.09 21.11 11.53
CA LEU A 254 -7.37 22.27 10.69
C LEU A 254 -6.25 22.52 9.65
N VAL A 255 -4.97 22.33 10.02
CA VAL A 255 -3.83 22.40 9.09
C VAL A 255 -3.96 21.35 7.97
N ARG A 256 -4.29 20.11 8.31
CA ARG A 256 -4.51 19.03 7.33
C ARG A 256 -5.71 19.32 6.42
N VAL A 257 -6.80 19.86 7.00
CA VAL A 257 -8.00 20.26 6.25
C VAL A 257 -7.67 21.37 5.25
N ARG A 258 -6.92 22.40 5.67
CA ARG A 258 -6.44 23.46 4.76
C ARG A 258 -5.61 22.89 3.61
N SER A 259 -4.60 22.11 3.96
CA SER A 259 -3.66 21.50 3.00
C SER A 259 -4.39 20.64 1.96
N TYR A 260 -5.37 19.85 2.38
CA TYR A 260 -6.20 19.07 1.46
C TYR A 260 -7.05 19.98 0.56
N LEU A 261 -7.76 20.94 1.13
CA LEU A 261 -8.68 21.81 0.38
C LEU A 261 -7.96 22.70 -0.62
N GLU A 262 -6.74 23.17 -0.32
CA GLU A 262 -5.91 23.92 -1.28
C GLU A 262 -5.54 23.08 -2.50
N ARG A 263 -5.13 21.82 -2.30
CA ARG A 263 -4.81 20.92 -3.42
C ARG A 263 -6.03 20.41 -4.16
N ALA A 264 -7.13 20.18 -3.44
CA ALA A 264 -8.31 19.51 -3.99
C ALA A 264 -9.24 20.45 -4.77
N GLU A 265 -9.11 21.77 -4.58
CA GLU A 265 -9.95 22.79 -5.22
C GLU A 265 -9.94 22.70 -6.75
N VAL A 266 -8.81 22.36 -7.37
CA VAL A 266 -8.70 22.19 -8.82
C VAL A 266 -9.59 21.07 -9.39
N TYR A 267 -10.06 20.16 -8.53
CA TYR A 267 -10.95 19.05 -8.90
C TYR A 267 -12.42 19.33 -8.55
N TYR A 268 -12.73 20.47 -7.95
CA TYR A 268 -14.09 20.88 -7.64
C TYR A 268 -14.76 21.49 -8.88
N ASN A 269 -15.94 20.97 -9.22
CA ASN A 269 -16.78 21.54 -10.27
C ASN A 269 -18.23 21.57 -9.81
N GLU A 270 -18.77 22.77 -9.60
CA GLU A 270 -20.15 23.01 -9.17
C GLU A 270 -21.20 22.46 -10.15
N LYS A 271 -20.85 22.32 -11.43
CA LYS A 271 -21.74 21.76 -12.46
C LYS A 271 -21.72 20.23 -12.48
N GLU A 272 -20.72 19.61 -11.85
CA GLU A 272 -20.51 18.16 -11.83
C GLU A 272 -20.52 17.61 -10.40
N MET A 273 -21.66 17.73 -9.72
CA MET A 273 -21.81 17.31 -8.31
C MET A 273 -21.54 15.82 -8.05
N LYS A 274 -21.66 14.95 -9.07
CA LYS A 274 -21.39 13.50 -8.95
C LYS A 274 -19.96 13.10 -9.29
N ALA A 275 -19.10 14.02 -9.73
CA ALA A 275 -17.70 13.72 -9.99
C ALA A 275 -16.95 13.44 -8.67
N CYS A 276 -16.01 12.50 -8.69
CA CYS A 276 -15.27 12.13 -7.47
C CYS A 276 -14.52 13.32 -6.87
N GLY A 277 -13.95 14.20 -7.70
CA GLY A 277 -13.28 15.42 -7.25
C GLY A 277 -14.21 16.35 -6.46
N THR A 278 -15.40 16.62 -7.00
CA THR A 278 -16.43 17.43 -6.35
C THR A 278 -16.92 16.80 -5.05
N ILE A 279 -17.23 15.49 -5.05
CA ILE A 279 -17.66 14.77 -3.85
C ILE A 279 -16.58 14.83 -2.76
N ALA A 280 -15.32 14.55 -3.11
CA ALA A 280 -14.23 14.54 -2.16
C ALA A 280 -13.91 15.95 -1.62
N TYR A 281 -14.00 16.99 -2.45
CA TYR A 281 -13.83 18.37 -1.99
C TYR A 281 -14.93 18.81 -1.01
N LEU A 282 -16.19 18.49 -1.33
CA LEU A 282 -17.33 18.77 -0.45
C LEU A 282 -17.29 17.95 0.85
N ALA A 283 -16.75 16.73 0.81
CA ALA A 283 -16.57 15.88 1.98
C ALA A 283 -15.69 16.52 3.05
N TRP A 284 -14.73 17.36 2.64
CA TRP A 284 -13.88 18.13 3.55
C TRP A 284 -14.46 19.51 3.89
N GLY A 285 -15.74 19.75 3.57
CA GLY A 285 -16.47 20.99 3.85
C GLY A 285 -16.34 22.07 2.76
N GLY A 286 -15.59 21.80 1.69
CA GLY A 286 -15.48 22.63 0.49
C GLY A 286 -14.94 24.04 0.76
N LEU A 287 -15.29 24.99 -0.12
CA LEU A 287 -14.79 26.37 -0.08
C LEU A 287 -15.12 27.09 1.24
N SER A 288 -16.29 26.80 1.82
CA SER A 288 -16.69 27.33 3.12
C SER A 288 -15.73 26.91 4.23
N MET A 289 -15.37 25.64 4.27
CA MET A 289 -14.40 25.14 5.25
C MET A 289 -13.01 25.71 4.98
N LYS A 290 -12.60 25.81 3.70
CA LYS A 290 -11.32 26.40 3.30
C LYS A 290 -11.15 27.84 3.82
N ARG A 291 -12.17 28.68 3.63
CA ARG A 291 -12.17 30.07 4.13
C ARG A 291 -12.08 30.13 5.65
N TYR A 292 -12.86 29.28 6.32
CA TYR A 292 -12.85 29.20 7.77
C TYR A 292 -11.47 28.76 8.30
N VAL A 293 -10.88 27.67 7.78
CA VAL A 293 -9.58 27.19 8.29
C VAL A 293 -8.46 28.16 7.99
N ASN A 294 -8.50 28.89 6.87
CA ASN A 294 -7.53 29.94 6.57
C ASN A 294 -7.61 31.09 7.57
N ALA A 295 -8.82 31.59 7.84
CA ALA A 295 -9.01 32.65 8.83
C ALA A 295 -8.66 32.18 10.25
N LYS A 296 -9.09 30.97 10.63
CA LYS A 296 -8.85 30.40 11.95
C LYS A 296 -7.36 30.18 12.20
N LEU A 297 -6.66 29.52 11.28
CA LEU A 297 -5.22 29.29 11.42
C LEU A 297 -4.46 30.62 11.48
N LYS A 298 -4.86 31.62 10.67
CA LYS A 298 -4.29 32.97 10.77
C LYS A 298 -4.42 33.55 12.18
N THR A 299 -5.61 33.46 12.79
CA THR A 299 -5.80 33.94 14.19
C THR A 299 -5.00 33.16 15.23
N LEU A 300 -4.54 31.95 14.90
CA LEU A 300 -3.73 31.09 15.77
C LEU A 300 -2.21 31.27 15.54
N GLY A 301 -1.79 32.31 14.81
CA GLY A 301 -0.37 32.59 14.56
C GLY A 301 0.26 31.75 13.45
N TYR A 302 -0.55 31.04 12.66
CA TYR A 302 -0.09 30.28 11.47
C TYR A 302 0.00 31.17 10.23
N GLU A 303 0.39 32.44 10.39
CA GLU A 303 0.26 33.47 9.34
C GLU A 303 1.15 33.21 8.11
N ASN A 304 2.24 32.43 8.26
CA ASN A 304 3.19 32.13 7.18
C ASN A 304 3.51 30.62 7.05
N LEU A 305 2.56 29.79 6.59
CA LEU A 305 2.92 28.41 6.19
C LEU A 305 3.64 28.31 4.83
N GLU A 306 3.67 29.37 4.04
CA GLU A 306 4.54 29.43 2.86
C GLU A 306 6.03 29.47 3.26
N GLU A 307 6.38 30.11 4.38
CA GLU A 307 7.77 30.14 4.90
C GLU A 307 8.17 28.80 5.56
N GLN A 308 7.24 28.04 6.13
CA GLN A 308 7.58 26.73 6.72
C GLN A 308 7.86 25.63 5.67
N THR A 309 7.47 25.85 4.42
CA THR A 309 7.73 24.94 3.29
C THR A 309 8.74 25.49 2.28
N THR A 310 9.34 26.66 2.61
CA THR A 310 10.25 27.37 1.72
C THR A 310 11.54 27.74 2.46
N LYS A 311 12.65 27.07 2.14
CA LYS A 311 13.96 27.29 2.78
C LYS A 311 15.09 27.12 1.77
N VAL A 312 16.03 28.07 1.75
CA VAL A 312 17.32 27.87 1.09
C VAL A 312 18.12 26.83 1.85
N ILE A 313 18.41 25.71 1.19
CA ILE A 313 19.16 24.59 1.78
C ILE A 313 20.66 24.90 1.70
N ASP A 314 21.11 25.33 0.52
CA ASP A 314 22.48 25.77 0.26
C ASP A 314 22.53 26.69 -0.98
N GLU A 315 23.73 26.98 -1.50
CA GLU A 315 23.92 27.83 -2.69
C GLU A 315 23.30 27.27 -3.98
N ASN A 316 22.99 25.97 -4.02
CA ASN A 316 22.55 25.23 -5.20
C ASN A 316 21.08 24.81 -5.13
N TYR A 317 20.50 24.70 -3.93
CA TYR A 317 19.13 24.23 -3.74
C TYR A 317 18.32 25.07 -2.75
N ALA A 318 17.05 25.26 -3.08
CA ALA A 318 16.03 25.72 -2.15
C ALA A 318 14.84 24.76 -2.20
N ILE A 319 14.14 24.61 -1.09
CA ILE A 319 12.79 24.04 -1.07
C ILE A 319 11.85 25.23 -1.20
N ILE A 320 10.88 25.16 -2.12
CA ILE A 320 9.82 26.15 -2.29
C ILE A 320 8.50 25.37 -2.43
N ASN A 321 7.56 25.57 -1.50
CA ASN A 321 6.29 24.82 -1.45
C ASN A 321 6.48 23.28 -1.44
N ASP A 322 7.39 22.76 -0.61
CA ASP A 322 7.75 21.33 -0.53
C ASP A 322 8.32 20.73 -1.84
N ARG A 323 8.82 21.58 -2.74
CA ARG A 323 9.43 21.16 -4.01
C ARG A 323 10.82 21.73 -4.15
N LEU A 324 11.69 20.94 -4.78
CA LEU A 324 13.08 21.31 -4.97
C LEU A 324 13.21 22.33 -6.11
N ALA A 325 13.82 23.47 -5.80
CA ALA A 325 14.22 24.53 -6.70
C ALA A 325 15.75 24.58 -6.81
N TYR A 326 16.24 24.97 -7.99
CA TYR A 326 17.66 24.94 -8.33
C TYR A 326 18.18 26.34 -8.61
N SER A 327 19.42 26.64 -8.23
CA SER A 327 20.08 27.89 -8.60
C SER A 327 20.42 27.98 -10.10
N SER A 328 20.39 26.86 -10.82
CA SER A 328 20.73 26.73 -12.23
C SER A 328 19.51 26.43 -13.09
N LEU A 329 19.29 27.29 -14.08
CA LEU A 329 18.30 27.12 -15.15
C LEU A 329 18.44 25.76 -15.85
N GLN A 330 19.67 25.42 -16.27
CA GLN A 330 19.95 24.20 -17.02
C GLN A 330 19.53 22.95 -16.23
N LYS A 331 19.79 22.97 -14.92
CA LYS A 331 19.43 21.87 -14.01
C LYS A 331 17.92 21.71 -13.86
N ALA A 332 17.17 22.82 -13.74
CA ALA A 332 15.72 22.78 -13.69
C ALA A 332 15.12 22.22 -14.99
N VAL A 333 15.69 22.59 -16.15
CA VAL A 333 15.28 22.08 -17.46
C VAL A 333 15.59 20.59 -17.62
N ASP A 334 16.75 20.12 -17.19
CA ASP A 334 17.09 18.70 -17.31
C ASP A 334 16.21 17.82 -16.40
N VAL A 335 15.96 18.27 -15.16
CA VAL A 335 15.02 17.60 -14.25
C VAL A 335 13.59 17.62 -14.80
N SER A 336 13.19 18.67 -15.54
CA SER A 336 11.85 18.72 -16.16
C SER A 336 11.63 17.58 -17.17
N LYS A 337 12.68 17.20 -17.92
CA LYS A 337 12.64 16.09 -18.89
C LYS A 337 12.41 14.76 -18.18
N ASP A 338 13.11 14.54 -17.07
CA ASP A 338 12.99 13.33 -16.25
C ASP A 338 11.61 13.23 -15.57
N LEU A 339 11.04 14.37 -15.18
CA LEU A 339 9.68 14.46 -14.63
C LEU A 339 8.57 14.35 -15.68
N GLY A 340 8.91 14.34 -16.98
CA GLY A 340 7.94 14.26 -18.07
C GLY A 340 7.12 15.54 -18.26
N CYS A 341 7.66 16.71 -17.88
CA CYS A 341 7.09 18.03 -18.10
C CYS A 341 8.00 18.89 -18.98
N GLN A 342 7.54 20.08 -19.40
CA GLN A 342 8.31 21.00 -20.24
C GLN A 342 8.68 22.27 -19.48
N GLY A 343 9.87 22.79 -19.77
CA GLY A 343 10.38 24.08 -19.32
C GLY A 343 10.66 24.15 -17.82
N PHE A 344 10.65 25.39 -17.33
CA PHE A 344 10.93 25.77 -15.95
C PHE A 344 10.13 27.04 -15.64
N HIS A 345 10.08 27.43 -14.38
CA HIS A 345 9.65 28.76 -13.98
C HIS A 345 10.52 29.28 -12.84
N MET A 346 10.42 30.58 -12.59
CA MET A 346 11.33 31.31 -11.69
C MET A 346 10.59 31.74 -10.43
N HIS A 347 11.31 31.72 -9.31
CA HIS A 347 10.90 32.26 -8.02
C HIS A 347 12.03 33.11 -7.47
N ASP A 348 11.70 34.25 -6.87
CA ASP A 348 12.67 35.06 -6.15
C ASP A 348 12.57 34.75 -4.65
N LEU A 349 13.68 34.30 -4.08
CA LEU A 349 13.80 33.98 -2.65
C LEU A 349 15.15 34.49 -2.14
N ASP A 350 15.14 35.26 -1.06
CA ASP A 350 16.32 35.90 -0.47
C ASP A 350 17.16 36.74 -1.46
N GLY A 351 16.49 37.42 -2.38
CA GLY A 351 17.15 38.27 -3.40
C GLY A 351 17.90 37.48 -4.49
N LYS A 352 17.75 36.15 -4.52
CA LYS A 352 18.29 35.26 -5.54
C LYS A 352 17.16 34.60 -6.32
N THR A 353 17.32 34.51 -7.63
CA THR A 353 16.36 33.81 -8.47
C THR A 353 16.64 32.31 -8.51
N TRP A 354 15.59 31.54 -8.25
CA TRP A 354 15.57 30.08 -8.22
C TRP A 354 14.72 29.54 -9.36
N TYR A 355 15.16 28.44 -9.96
CA TYR A 355 14.53 27.79 -11.10
C TYR A 355 13.91 26.48 -10.68
N MET A 356 12.60 26.35 -10.84
CA MET A 356 11.89 25.09 -10.60
C MET A 356 11.58 24.36 -11.90
N PRO A 357 11.70 23.03 -11.93
CA PRO A 357 11.31 22.23 -13.08
C PRO A 357 9.82 22.39 -13.40
N CYS A 358 9.50 22.29 -14.70
CA CYS A 358 8.18 22.49 -15.29
C CYS A 358 7.76 23.97 -15.34
N GLU A 359 7.03 24.38 -16.37
CA GLU A 359 6.55 25.76 -16.54
C GLU A 359 5.57 26.24 -15.45
N GLN A 360 4.87 25.34 -14.74
CA GLN A 360 3.86 25.68 -13.74
C GLN A 360 3.74 24.62 -12.63
N HIS A 361 3.34 25.03 -11.41
CA HIS A 361 3.12 24.14 -10.26
C HIS A 361 2.04 23.07 -10.46
N SER A 362 1.14 23.27 -11.44
CA SER A 362 0.08 22.34 -11.81
C SER A 362 0.32 21.76 -13.21
N VAL A 363 1.35 20.94 -13.36
CA VAL A 363 1.34 20.00 -14.48
C VAL A 363 0.28 18.96 -14.14
N ASN A 364 -0.92 19.14 -14.69
CA ASN A 364 -1.81 18.03 -14.98
C ASN A 364 -0.96 17.01 -15.73
N MET A 365 -0.40 16.03 -15.02
CA MET A 365 0.35 14.94 -15.62
C MET A 365 -0.65 14.08 -16.39
N ARG A 366 -1.01 14.55 -17.58
CA ARG A 366 -1.52 13.75 -18.67
C ARG A 366 -0.35 12.88 -19.10
N TYR A 367 -0.10 11.84 -18.30
CA TYR A 367 0.75 10.70 -18.65
C TYR A 367 0.41 10.29 -20.09
N LYS A 368 1.25 10.73 -21.03
CA LYS A 368 1.01 10.56 -22.47
C LYS A 368 1.54 9.18 -22.81
N CYS A 369 0.62 8.27 -23.10
CA CYS A 369 1.00 6.91 -23.44
C CYS A 369 1.81 6.86 -24.75
N PRO A 370 2.75 5.91 -24.89
CA PRO A 370 3.47 5.67 -26.14
C PRO A 370 2.50 5.49 -27.33
N LYS A 371 2.94 5.81 -28.54
CA LYS A 371 2.12 5.71 -29.77
C LYS A 371 1.51 4.29 -29.88
N GLY A 372 0.18 4.22 -29.88
CA GLY A 372 -0.58 2.95 -29.90
C GLY A 372 -1.09 2.47 -28.53
N TYR A 373 -0.81 3.19 -27.44
CA TYR A 373 -1.27 2.91 -26.09
C TYR A 373 -2.19 4.04 -25.59
N LYS A 374 -3.14 3.71 -24.71
CA LYS A 374 -4.01 4.70 -24.03
C LYS A 374 -4.01 4.43 -22.52
N LYS A 375 -4.28 5.47 -21.72
CA LYS A 375 -4.27 5.41 -20.25
C LYS A 375 -5.50 4.65 -19.76
N ASP A 376 -5.29 3.56 -19.01
CA ASP A 376 -6.34 2.89 -18.24
C ASP A 376 -6.44 3.59 -16.88
N TYR A 377 -7.52 4.33 -16.67
CA TYR A 377 -7.75 5.13 -15.46
C TYR A 377 -8.07 4.30 -14.22
N GLN A 378 -8.49 3.03 -14.37
CA GLN A 378 -8.76 2.15 -13.23
C GLN A 378 -7.49 1.48 -12.71
N LYS A 379 -6.50 1.28 -13.59
CA LYS A 379 -5.27 0.54 -13.26
C LYS A 379 -4.02 1.42 -13.22
N HIS A 380 -4.18 2.73 -13.46
CA HIS A 380 -3.10 3.72 -13.52
C HIS A 380 -1.92 3.32 -14.42
N LYS A 381 -2.17 2.67 -15.57
CA LYS A 381 -1.13 2.22 -16.51
C LYS A 381 -1.49 2.44 -17.98
N CYS A 382 -0.49 2.58 -18.85
CA CYS A 382 -0.71 2.58 -20.30
C CYS A 382 -0.99 1.17 -20.79
N VAL A 383 -2.13 0.99 -21.45
CA VAL A 383 -2.52 -0.29 -22.04
C VAL A 383 -2.69 -0.14 -23.54
N LYS A 384 -2.30 -1.17 -24.29
CA LYS A 384 -2.53 -1.25 -25.73
C LYS A 384 -4.02 -1.50 -25.94
N MET A 385 -4.76 -0.46 -26.31
CA MET A 385 -6.18 -0.60 -26.67
C MET A 385 -6.32 -1.19 -28.08
N ALA A 386 -7.52 -1.66 -28.42
CA ALA A 386 -7.78 -2.28 -29.71
C ALA A 386 -7.34 -1.37 -30.88
N GLU A 387 -6.71 -1.96 -31.89
CA GLU A 387 -6.23 -1.24 -33.07
C GLU A 387 -7.41 -0.55 -33.76
N VAL A 388 -7.34 0.77 -33.92
CA VAL A 388 -8.38 1.56 -34.60
C VAL A 388 -7.91 1.80 -36.04
N GLY A 389 -8.68 1.32 -37.01
CA GLY A 389 -8.41 1.54 -38.43
C GLY A 389 -8.58 3.01 -38.85
N PRO A 390 -8.12 3.39 -40.05
CA PRO A 390 -8.08 4.79 -40.52
C PRO A 390 -9.44 5.50 -40.58
N ARG A 391 -10.56 4.76 -40.49
CA ARG A 391 -11.93 5.32 -40.44
C ARG A 391 -12.60 5.20 -39.06
N GLY A 392 -11.82 5.07 -37.98
CA GLY A 392 -12.35 4.98 -36.61
C GLY A 392 -12.94 3.60 -36.24
N GLY A 393 -12.92 2.63 -37.17
CA GLY A 393 -13.38 1.27 -36.90
C GLY A 393 -12.41 0.51 -36.00
N ILE A 394 -12.89 -0.02 -34.87
CA ILE A 394 -12.09 -0.88 -34.00
C ILE A 394 -11.87 -2.23 -34.71
N LYS A 395 -10.60 -2.62 -34.93
CA LYS A 395 -10.23 -3.96 -35.40
C LYS A 395 -10.70 -4.97 -34.36
N LYS A 396 -11.71 -5.76 -34.71
CA LYS A 396 -12.30 -6.75 -33.81
C LYS A 396 -11.22 -7.74 -33.37
N SER A 397 -11.03 -7.87 -32.06
CA SER A 397 -10.23 -8.97 -31.51
C SER A 397 -10.76 -10.31 -32.04
N PRO A 398 -9.89 -11.32 -32.24
CA PRO A 398 -10.34 -12.66 -32.56
C PRO A 398 -11.39 -13.11 -31.54
N LYS A 399 -12.59 -13.43 -32.04
CA LYS A 399 -13.72 -13.80 -31.19
C LYS A 399 -13.31 -15.01 -30.33
N ALA A 400 -13.62 -14.98 -29.04
CA ALA A 400 -13.34 -16.12 -28.17
C ALA A 400 -13.96 -17.39 -28.77
N PRO A 401 -13.28 -18.55 -28.68
CA PRO A 401 -13.84 -19.83 -29.11
C PRO A 401 -15.23 -20.05 -28.51
N LYS A 402 -16.17 -20.62 -29.27
CA LYS A 402 -17.51 -20.91 -28.76
C LYS A 402 -17.41 -21.88 -27.58
N SER A 403 -18.32 -21.78 -26.62
CA SER A 403 -18.31 -22.60 -25.39
C SER A 403 -18.36 -24.12 -25.64
N GLY A 404 -18.79 -24.55 -26.83
CA GLY A 404 -18.79 -25.95 -27.25
C GLY A 404 -17.72 -26.31 -28.28
N THR A 405 -16.59 -25.60 -28.32
CA THR A 405 -15.49 -25.94 -29.23
C THR A 405 -14.95 -27.33 -28.86
N PRO A 406 -15.06 -28.36 -29.73
CA PRO A 406 -14.59 -29.70 -29.43
C PRO A 406 -13.07 -29.72 -29.23
N ASN A 407 -12.58 -30.57 -28.33
CA ASN A 407 -11.14 -30.74 -28.12
C ASN A 407 -10.51 -31.46 -29.35
N PRO A 408 -9.59 -30.82 -30.10
CA PRO A 408 -9.00 -31.44 -31.30
C PRO A 408 -7.95 -32.52 -30.99
N LYS A 409 -7.49 -32.65 -29.74
CA LYS A 409 -6.57 -33.71 -29.29
C LYS A 409 -7.01 -34.24 -27.92
N PRO A 410 -8.06 -35.08 -27.85
CA PRO A 410 -8.46 -35.69 -26.59
C PRO A 410 -7.36 -36.67 -26.17
N LYS A 411 -6.45 -36.25 -25.29
CA LYS A 411 -5.58 -37.18 -24.59
C LYS A 411 -6.41 -37.91 -23.53
N GLY A 412 -6.99 -39.03 -23.93
CA GLY A 412 -7.57 -40.02 -23.03
C GLY A 412 -6.44 -40.76 -22.33
N GLU A 413 -6.01 -40.25 -21.17
CA GLU A 413 -5.57 -41.04 -20.02
C GLU A 413 -5.37 -40.11 -18.80
N GLY A 414 -6.34 -40.12 -17.88
CA GLY A 414 -6.00 -40.14 -16.45
C GLY A 414 -6.02 -38.88 -15.58
N THR A 415 -6.53 -37.71 -16.00
CA THR A 415 -6.59 -36.55 -15.06
C THR A 415 -7.77 -36.63 -14.09
N ALA A 416 -8.96 -36.99 -14.57
CA ALA A 416 -10.13 -37.24 -13.72
C ALA A 416 -10.16 -38.71 -13.30
N LYS A 417 -9.71 -39.02 -12.08
CA LYS A 417 -9.85 -40.36 -11.48
C LYS A 417 -11.01 -40.33 -10.48
N GLY A 418 -11.92 -41.31 -10.50
CA GLY A 418 -13.01 -41.46 -9.53
C GLY A 418 -14.40 -41.04 -10.02
N ASP A 419 -15.41 -41.11 -9.15
CA ASP A 419 -16.80 -40.77 -9.45
C ASP A 419 -17.18 -39.38 -8.91
N ALA A 420 -17.59 -38.48 -9.81
CA ALA A 420 -17.98 -37.10 -9.51
C ALA A 420 -19.51 -36.92 -9.35
N SER A 421 -20.27 -38.02 -9.38
CA SER A 421 -21.72 -38.03 -9.14
C SER A 421 -22.06 -37.63 -7.70
N THR A 422 -21.12 -37.84 -6.75
CA THR A 422 -21.30 -37.52 -5.34
C THR A 422 -20.12 -36.74 -4.76
N THR A 423 -20.37 -36.03 -3.65
CA THR A 423 -19.33 -35.26 -2.92
C THR A 423 -18.30 -36.15 -2.20
N ARG A 424 -18.62 -37.43 -1.99
CA ARG A 424 -17.75 -38.40 -1.28
C ARG A 424 -16.86 -39.22 -2.22
N GLY A 425 -17.30 -39.48 -3.46
CA GLY A 425 -16.58 -40.29 -4.45
C GLY A 425 -15.44 -39.58 -5.18
N ALA A 426 -15.33 -38.26 -5.01
CA ALA A 426 -14.42 -37.45 -5.81
C ALA A 426 -12.95 -37.59 -5.39
N LYS A 427 -12.08 -38.05 -6.31
CA LYS A 427 -10.63 -38.14 -6.08
C LYS A 427 -9.91 -36.95 -6.71
N VAL A 428 -9.03 -36.34 -5.93
CA VAL A 428 -8.26 -35.14 -6.26
C VAL A 428 -6.84 -35.33 -5.72
N SER A 429 -5.83 -34.78 -6.39
CA SER A 429 -4.43 -34.87 -5.93
C SER A 429 -4.27 -34.20 -4.54
N ALA A 430 -3.27 -34.60 -3.75
CA ALA A 430 -3.03 -34.00 -2.43
C ALA A 430 -2.79 -32.48 -2.51
N LYS A 431 -2.06 -32.03 -3.55
CA LYS A 431 -1.79 -30.61 -3.81
C LYS A 431 -3.05 -29.82 -4.13
N ASP A 432 -3.89 -30.36 -5.01
CA ASP A 432 -5.16 -29.72 -5.36
C ASP A 432 -6.12 -29.75 -4.18
N LEU A 433 -6.12 -30.83 -3.38
CA LEU A 433 -6.93 -30.95 -2.17
C LEU A 433 -6.62 -29.84 -1.16
N ALA A 434 -5.34 -29.57 -0.89
CA ALA A 434 -4.93 -28.47 -0.02
C ALA A 434 -5.43 -27.11 -0.54
N SER A 435 -5.38 -26.91 -1.86
CA SER A 435 -5.89 -25.68 -2.50
C SER A 435 -7.41 -25.54 -2.39
N LEU A 436 -8.15 -26.65 -2.52
CA LEU A 436 -9.61 -26.67 -2.33
C LEU A 436 -10.01 -26.48 -0.87
N GLN A 437 -9.26 -27.05 0.08
CA GLN A 437 -9.45 -26.86 1.51
C GLN A 437 -9.32 -25.37 1.85
N LYS A 438 -8.19 -24.75 1.50
CA LYS A 438 -7.96 -23.31 1.69
C LYS A 438 -9.09 -22.45 1.13
N LYS A 439 -9.54 -22.73 -0.09
CA LYS A 439 -10.67 -22.01 -0.71
C LYS A 439 -12.01 -22.20 0.03
N SER A 440 -12.26 -23.41 0.54
CA SER A 440 -13.46 -23.70 1.33
C SER A 440 -13.45 -22.92 2.64
N ASP A 441 -12.30 -22.89 3.32
CA ASP A 441 -12.14 -22.24 4.62
C ASP A 441 -12.25 -20.72 4.49
N GLU A 442 -11.46 -20.12 3.59
CA GLU A 442 -11.52 -18.67 3.31
C GLU A 442 -12.92 -18.21 2.88
N PHE A 443 -13.64 -19.04 2.12
CA PHE A 443 -15.00 -18.72 1.72
C PHE A 443 -15.95 -18.76 2.91
N ASN A 444 -15.87 -19.80 3.73
CA ASN A 444 -16.78 -19.98 4.85
C ASN A 444 -16.55 -18.95 5.95
N GLU A 445 -15.28 -18.66 6.27
CA GLU A 445 -14.90 -17.61 7.21
C GLU A 445 -15.54 -16.26 6.84
N ARG A 446 -15.58 -15.95 5.53
CA ARG A 446 -16.10 -14.65 5.06
C ARG A 446 -17.60 -14.61 4.86
N TYR A 447 -18.23 -15.74 4.54
CA TYR A 447 -19.59 -15.74 3.97
C TYR A 447 -20.57 -16.73 4.59
N LYS A 448 -20.13 -17.75 5.35
CA LYS A 448 -21.03 -18.81 5.82
C LYS A 448 -22.10 -18.27 6.76
N ASP A 449 -21.71 -17.43 7.71
CA ASP A 449 -22.64 -16.88 8.71
C ASP A 449 -23.61 -15.89 8.06
N LYS A 450 -23.10 -15.05 7.14
CA LYS A 450 -23.91 -14.10 6.37
C LYS A 450 -24.94 -14.78 5.46
N LEU A 451 -24.57 -15.91 4.84
CA LEU A 451 -25.43 -16.61 3.88
C LEU A 451 -26.32 -17.67 4.56
N GLY A 452 -25.99 -18.10 5.78
CA GLY A 452 -26.65 -19.22 6.47
C GLY A 452 -26.33 -20.59 5.84
N TYR A 453 -25.39 -20.65 4.90
CA TYR A 453 -24.85 -21.84 4.25
C TYR A 453 -23.46 -21.54 3.67
N GLY A 454 -22.67 -22.58 3.43
CA GLY A 454 -21.28 -22.44 2.98
C GLY A 454 -20.91 -23.41 1.87
N ALA A 455 -19.64 -23.39 1.50
CA ALA A 455 -19.04 -24.39 0.61
C ALA A 455 -18.32 -25.44 1.45
N THR A 456 -18.46 -26.71 1.10
CA THR A 456 -17.73 -27.81 1.74
C THR A 456 -16.64 -28.33 0.82
N ILE A 457 -15.56 -28.85 1.40
CA ILE A 457 -14.49 -29.47 0.61
C ILE A 457 -15.02 -30.58 -0.31
N GLY A 458 -16.00 -31.38 0.13
CA GLY A 458 -16.61 -32.42 -0.70
C GLY A 458 -17.31 -31.86 -1.95
N GLN A 459 -18.01 -30.74 -1.82
CA GLN A 459 -18.61 -30.04 -2.97
C GLN A 459 -17.51 -29.53 -3.92
N LEU A 460 -16.46 -28.89 -3.38
CA LEU A 460 -15.40 -28.35 -4.21
C LEU A 460 -14.61 -29.46 -4.94
N LYS A 461 -14.38 -30.60 -4.29
CA LYS A 461 -13.75 -31.79 -4.92
C LYS A 461 -14.59 -32.31 -6.10
N ALA A 462 -15.91 -32.44 -5.91
CA ALA A 462 -16.81 -32.89 -6.98
C ALA A 462 -16.83 -31.90 -8.16
N VAL A 463 -16.92 -30.59 -7.89
CA VAL A 463 -16.87 -29.55 -8.94
C VAL A 463 -15.54 -29.56 -9.68
N PHE A 464 -14.43 -29.66 -8.94
CA PHE A 464 -13.09 -29.72 -9.52
C PHE A 464 -12.94 -30.93 -10.46
N GLN A 465 -13.39 -32.10 -10.01
CA GLN A 465 -13.32 -33.32 -10.81
C GLN A 465 -14.22 -33.27 -12.04
N ARG A 466 -15.43 -32.71 -11.94
CA ARG A 466 -16.29 -32.42 -13.11
C ARG A 466 -15.61 -31.45 -14.08
N GLY A 467 -14.83 -30.50 -13.56
CA GLY A 467 -13.96 -29.62 -14.34
C GLY A 467 -12.88 -30.39 -15.11
N LEU A 468 -12.18 -31.30 -14.45
CA LEU A 468 -11.17 -32.17 -15.09
C LEU A 468 -11.79 -33.05 -16.19
N GLY A 469 -12.96 -33.64 -15.94
CA GLY A 469 -13.69 -34.41 -16.93
C GLY A 469 -14.11 -33.56 -18.15
N ALA A 470 -14.65 -32.37 -17.90
CA ALA A 470 -15.04 -31.45 -18.96
C ALA A 470 -13.85 -30.95 -19.79
N PHE A 471 -12.67 -30.82 -19.20
CA PHE A 471 -11.45 -30.44 -19.93
C PHE A 471 -11.11 -31.44 -21.03
N ASN A 472 -11.32 -32.74 -20.78
CA ASN A 472 -11.01 -33.80 -21.74
C ASN A 472 -11.98 -33.79 -22.94
N THR A 473 -13.23 -33.38 -22.74
CA THR A 473 -14.27 -33.36 -23.78
C THR A 473 -14.36 -32.03 -24.52
N SER A 474 -14.33 -30.89 -23.81
CA SER A 474 -14.46 -29.55 -24.38
C SER A 474 -13.76 -28.50 -23.50
N HIS A 475 -12.70 -27.89 -24.04
CA HIS A 475 -11.99 -26.80 -23.37
C HIS A 475 -11.65 -25.66 -24.33
N SER A 476 -11.38 -24.47 -23.80
CA SER A 476 -10.77 -23.40 -24.60
C SER A 476 -9.36 -23.82 -25.05
N PRO A 477 -9.01 -23.75 -26.35
CA PRO A 477 -7.65 -24.00 -26.83
C PRO A 477 -6.56 -23.16 -26.17
N LYS A 478 -6.93 -22.05 -25.52
CA LYS A 478 -6.02 -21.17 -24.79
C LYS A 478 -5.63 -21.71 -23.40
N ILE A 479 -6.41 -22.62 -22.82
CA ILE A 479 -6.15 -23.20 -21.51
C ILE A 479 -5.53 -24.58 -21.73
N LYS A 480 -4.24 -24.71 -21.41
CA LYS A 480 -3.48 -25.95 -21.60
C LYS A 480 -3.43 -26.85 -20.35
N SER A 481 -3.87 -26.35 -19.20
CA SER A 481 -3.81 -27.06 -17.92
C SER A 481 -5.21 -27.54 -17.49
N PRO A 482 -5.43 -28.86 -17.34
CA PRO A 482 -6.67 -29.42 -16.79
C PRO A 482 -6.97 -28.88 -15.38
N THR A 483 -5.96 -28.80 -14.52
CA THR A 483 -6.08 -28.27 -13.15
C THR A 483 -6.50 -26.81 -13.15
N ALA A 484 -5.93 -25.98 -14.03
CA ALA A 484 -6.31 -24.57 -14.12
C ALA A 484 -7.77 -24.41 -14.58
N TRP A 485 -8.21 -25.25 -15.53
CA TRP A 485 -9.60 -25.29 -15.98
C TRP A 485 -10.56 -25.72 -14.86
N ALA A 486 -10.20 -26.76 -14.12
CA ALA A 486 -10.97 -27.25 -12.99
C ALA A 486 -11.06 -26.23 -11.84
N MET A 487 -9.96 -25.53 -11.53
CA MET A 487 -9.97 -24.44 -10.55
C MET A 487 -10.82 -23.24 -10.98
N ALA A 488 -10.84 -22.90 -12.27
CA ALA A 488 -11.72 -21.87 -12.79
C ALA A 488 -13.20 -22.24 -12.58
N ARG A 489 -13.56 -23.52 -12.77
CA ARG A 489 -14.89 -24.04 -12.48
C ARG A 489 -15.24 -23.94 -10.99
N VAL A 490 -14.30 -24.29 -10.09
CA VAL A 490 -14.47 -24.12 -8.63
C VAL A 490 -14.72 -22.66 -8.25
N ASN A 491 -13.96 -21.72 -8.82
CA ASN A 491 -14.18 -20.29 -8.55
C ASN A 491 -15.57 -19.82 -9.06
N ALA A 492 -16.03 -20.32 -10.20
CA ALA A 492 -17.37 -20.04 -10.70
C ALA A 492 -18.47 -20.61 -9.78
N TYR A 493 -18.26 -21.80 -9.22
CA TYR A 493 -19.15 -22.40 -8.23
C TYR A 493 -19.23 -21.57 -6.94
N LEU A 494 -18.09 -21.16 -6.37
CA LEU A 494 -18.05 -20.27 -5.20
C LEU A 494 -18.71 -18.92 -5.48
N TYR A 495 -18.54 -18.38 -6.69
CA TYR A 495 -19.23 -17.15 -7.10
C TYR A 495 -20.76 -17.31 -7.03
N ILE A 496 -21.29 -18.46 -7.44
CA ILE A 496 -22.74 -18.72 -7.37
C ILE A 496 -23.20 -18.79 -5.93
N ILE A 497 -22.51 -19.55 -5.08
CA ILE A 497 -22.84 -19.66 -3.66
C ILE A 497 -22.91 -18.26 -3.02
N LYS A 498 -21.96 -17.38 -3.36
CA LYS A 498 -21.93 -16.00 -2.84
C LYS A 498 -23.05 -15.11 -3.37
N ASN A 499 -23.31 -15.16 -4.68
CA ASN A 499 -24.14 -14.15 -5.35
C ASN A 499 -25.56 -14.64 -5.68
N GLY A 500 -25.90 -15.89 -5.39
CA GLY A 500 -27.19 -16.51 -5.70
C GLY A 500 -27.42 -16.79 -7.20
N ARG A 501 -26.52 -16.36 -8.08
CA ARG A 501 -26.62 -16.52 -9.54
C ARG A 501 -25.25 -16.68 -10.21
N PRO A 502 -25.15 -17.40 -11.33
CA PRO A 502 -23.89 -17.56 -12.05
C PRO A 502 -23.48 -16.29 -12.79
N GLN A 503 -22.17 -16.05 -12.85
CA GLN A 503 -21.59 -14.96 -13.66
C GLN A 503 -21.87 -15.16 -15.16
N ASN A 504 -21.91 -16.42 -15.61
CA ASN A 504 -22.36 -16.82 -16.93
C ASN A 504 -23.68 -17.58 -16.80
N ALA A 505 -24.77 -17.04 -17.36
CA ALA A 505 -26.10 -17.65 -17.29
C ALA A 505 -26.17 -19.09 -17.83
N LYS A 506 -25.24 -19.50 -18.70
CA LYS A 506 -25.17 -20.87 -19.24
C LYS A 506 -24.53 -21.89 -18.28
N TYR A 507 -23.96 -21.44 -17.16
CA TYR A 507 -23.39 -22.34 -16.17
C TYR A 507 -24.48 -22.88 -15.25
N THR A 508 -24.84 -24.15 -15.43
CA THR A 508 -25.89 -24.84 -14.65
C THR A 508 -25.46 -26.22 -14.14
N GLY A 509 -24.38 -26.80 -14.68
CA GLY A 509 -24.01 -28.20 -14.48
C GLY A 509 -23.49 -28.61 -13.09
N ASP A 510 -23.55 -27.72 -12.11
CA ASP A 510 -23.15 -28.01 -10.71
C ASP A 510 -24.21 -27.54 -9.69
N PHE A 511 -25.43 -27.24 -10.15
CA PHE A 511 -26.50 -26.77 -9.26
C PHE A 511 -26.95 -27.85 -8.28
N ASP A 512 -26.89 -29.12 -8.69
CA ASP A 512 -27.13 -30.29 -7.85
C ASP A 512 -26.18 -30.39 -6.65
N LEU A 513 -25.01 -29.75 -6.71
CA LEU A 513 -24.06 -29.73 -5.60
C LEU A 513 -24.34 -28.61 -4.60
N LEU A 514 -25.17 -27.62 -4.95
CA LEU A 514 -25.42 -26.44 -4.11
C LEU A 514 -25.99 -26.82 -2.71
N PRO A 515 -25.73 -25.97 -1.69
CA PRO A 515 -26.33 -26.14 -0.37
C PRO A 515 -27.86 -26.03 -0.42
N LYS A 516 -28.59 -26.79 0.40
CA LYS A 516 -30.07 -26.82 0.40
C LYS A 516 -30.72 -25.43 0.47
N LYS A 517 -30.17 -24.53 1.28
CA LYS A 517 -30.69 -23.17 1.47
C LYS A 517 -30.35 -22.20 0.32
N HIS A 518 -29.60 -22.64 -0.69
CA HIS A 518 -29.21 -21.78 -1.81
C HIS A 518 -30.35 -21.62 -2.84
N PRO A 519 -30.64 -20.43 -3.38
CA PRO A 519 -31.80 -20.16 -4.26
C PRO A 519 -31.87 -20.96 -5.56
N LYS A 520 -30.74 -21.51 -6.00
CA LYS A 520 -30.61 -22.36 -7.22
C LYS A 520 -30.37 -23.84 -6.88
N SER A 521 -30.44 -24.20 -5.60
CA SER A 521 -30.39 -25.60 -5.17
C SER A 521 -31.64 -26.34 -5.67
N PRO A 522 -31.49 -27.53 -6.28
CA PRO A 522 -32.60 -28.41 -6.56
C PRO A 522 -32.99 -29.30 -5.36
N LYS A 523 -32.26 -29.21 -4.24
CA LYS A 523 -32.48 -29.98 -2.99
C LYS A 523 -33.30 -29.23 -1.97
#